data_AF-A0A1H5P8D1-F1
#
_entry.id   AF-A0A1H5P8D1-F1
#
_cell.length_a   1.000
_cell.length_b   1.000
_cell.length_c   1.000
_cell.angle_alpha   90.00
_cell.angle_beta   90.00
_cell.angle_gamma   90.00
#
_symmetry.space_group_name_H-M   'P 1'
#
loop_
_entity.id
_entity.type
_entity.pdbx_description
1 polymer ?
#
loop_
_entity_poly.entity_id
_entity_poly.type
_entity_poly.pdbx_seq_one_letter_code
_entity_poly.pdbx_strand_id
1 'polypeptide(L)'
;MMKKLLFLGLLVFGLSPVFGQTNFNIGVHAGIPMGDIEDISSFEGGVDLAYRFTFVDIVEVGPLLGYTHFFGQDEFDDFNYLPIAASGRLGLPQSFFAGFDIGYAIALEEDADGGLYYRPQVGYQFLRFALVLSYAGIADDVIDIGALTFGVEFKL
;
A
#
# COMPACT_ATOMS: atom_id res chain seq x y z
N MET A 1 -30.80 4.08 -4.38
CA MET A 1 -29.57 4.30 -3.58
C MET A 1 -28.39 4.70 -4.48
N MET A 2 -28.54 5.75 -5.33
CA MET A 2 -27.55 6.08 -6.39
C MET A 2 -26.82 7.42 -6.18
N LYS A 3 -27.18 8.17 -5.13
CA LYS A 3 -26.51 9.44 -4.81
C LYS A 3 -25.15 9.24 -4.14
N LYS A 4 -24.94 8.11 -3.43
CA LYS A 4 -23.68 7.79 -2.76
C LYS A 4 -22.54 7.48 -3.76
N LEU A 5 -22.88 6.92 -4.92
CA LEU A 5 -21.90 6.66 -6.00
C LEU A 5 -21.42 7.97 -6.68
N LEU A 6 -22.31 8.96 -6.80
CA LEU A 6 -21.95 10.28 -7.32
C LEU A 6 -21.03 11.06 -6.36
N PHE A 7 -21.18 10.87 -5.04
CA PHE A 7 -20.27 11.48 -4.06
C PHE A 7 -18.87 10.87 -4.09
N LEU A 8 -18.75 9.56 -4.34
CA LEU A 8 -17.45 8.90 -4.47
C LEU A 8 -16.72 9.33 -5.76
N GLY A 9 -17.45 9.47 -6.87
CA GLY A 9 -16.90 10.00 -8.13
C GLY A 9 -16.52 11.48 -8.07
N LEU A 10 -17.25 12.30 -7.29
CA LEU A 10 -16.95 13.73 -7.13
C LEU A 10 -15.70 13.99 -6.28
N LEU A 11 -15.39 13.09 -5.34
CA LEU A 11 -14.17 13.15 -4.52
C LEU A 11 -12.90 12.86 -5.35
N VAL A 12 -13.03 12.02 -6.38
CA VAL A 12 -11.95 11.66 -7.31
C VAL A 12 -11.70 12.74 -8.38
N PHE A 13 -12.71 13.52 -8.77
CA PHE A 13 -12.60 14.55 -9.81
C PHE A 13 -12.38 15.99 -9.30
N GLY A 14 -12.50 16.24 -7.98
CA GLY A 14 -12.36 17.58 -7.40
C GLY A 14 -10.91 18.04 -7.15
N LEU A 15 -9.94 17.14 -7.19
CA LEU A 15 -8.53 17.46 -6.98
C LEU A 15 -7.88 17.85 -8.32
N SER A 16 -8.17 19.06 -8.80
CA SER A 16 -7.29 19.69 -9.79
C SER A 16 -5.94 19.97 -9.09
N PRO A 17 -4.79 19.54 -9.65
CA PRO A 17 -3.49 19.78 -9.04
C PRO A 17 -3.10 21.23 -9.30
N VAL A 18 -3.69 22.17 -8.55
CA VAL A 18 -3.42 23.60 -8.72
C VAL A 18 -2.11 24.00 -8.01
N PHE A 19 -1.49 23.14 -7.19
CA PHE A 19 -0.36 23.55 -6.33
C PHE A 19 0.79 22.53 -6.11
N GLY A 20 0.87 21.40 -6.80
CA GLY A 20 1.87 20.36 -6.46
C GLY A 20 2.54 19.66 -7.63
N GLN A 21 3.85 19.36 -7.50
CA GLN A 21 4.53 18.40 -8.37
C GLN A 21 3.84 17.03 -8.24
N THR A 22 3.47 16.44 -9.37
CA THR A 22 2.84 15.12 -9.42
C THR A 22 3.91 14.05 -9.60
N ASN A 23 3.83 13.03 -8.75
CA ASN A 23 4.78 11.94 -8.73
C ASN A 23 4.01 10.64 -8.98
N PHE A 24 4.35 9.96 -10.07
CA PHE A 24 3.85 8.62 -10.31
C PHE A 24 4.93 7.63 -9.92
N ASN A 25 4.59 6.73 -9.01
CA ASN A 25 5.52 5.84 -8.36
C ASN A 25 5.10 4.40 -8.61
N ILE A 26 6.04 3.57 -9.07
CA ILE A 26 5.85 2.13 -9.27
C ILE A 26 6.76 1.42 -8.28
N GLY A 27 6.18 0.58 -7.43
CA GLY A 27 6.88 -0.20 -6.42
C GLY A 27 6.81 -1.69 -6.70
N VAL A 28 7.83 -2.40 -6.24
CA VAL A 28 7.79 -3.85 -6.03
C VAL A 28 8.24 -4.12 -4.61
N HIS A 29 7.60 -5.07 -3.95
CA HIS A 29 7.94 -5.45 -2.58
C HIS A 29 7.86 -6.96 -2.38
N ALA A 30 8.55 -7.38 -1.35
CA ALA A 30 8.64 -8.75 -0.89
C ALA A 30 8.64 -8.72 0.63
N GLY A 31 7.98 -9.67 1.26
CA GLY A 31 7.82 -9.64 2.70
C GLY A 31 7.73 -11.02 3.33
N ILE A 32 7.94 -11.02 4.63
CA ILE A 32 7.79 -12.18 5.48
C ILE A 32 6.50 -11.97 6.27
N PRO A 33 5.48 -12.83 6.09
CA PRO A 33 4.27 -12.83 6.91
C PRO A 33 4.64 -12.94 8.40
N MET A 34 3.89 -12.25 9.25
CA MET A 34 4.15 -12.10 10.68
C MET A 34 2.85 -12.27 11.49
N GLY A 35 2.94 -12.79 12.71
CA GLY A 35 1.79 -13.03 13.57
C GLY A 35 1.01 -14.27 13.16
N ASP A 36 -0.32 -14.18 13.14
CA ASP A 36 -1.21 -15.33 12.95
C ASP A 36 -1.09 -15.98 11.56
N ILE A 37 -0.54 -15.25 10.59
CA ILE A 37 -0.33 -15.72 9.21
C ILE A 37 1.04 -16.40 9.01
N GLU A 38 1.93 -16.42 10.02
CA GLU A 38 3.25 -17.11 9.92
C GLU A 38 3.10 -18.61 9.69
N ASP A 39 2.05 -19.23 10.24
CA ASP A 39 1.77 -20.66 10.08
C ASP A 39 1.05 -20.97 8.76
N ILE A 40 0.48 -19.94 8.10
CA ILE A 40 -0.34 -20.08 6.89
C ILE A 40 0.47 -19.74 5.63
N SER A 41 1.39 -18.79 5.69
CA SER A 41 2.17 -18.32 4.55
C SER A 41 3.64 -18.11 4.88
N SER A 42 4.54 -18.57 4.01
CA SER A 42 6.00 -18.40 4.22
C SER A 42 6.53 -17.06 3.70
N PHE A 43 5.88 -16.47 2.71
CA PHE A 43 6.41 -15.30 1.99
C PHE A 43 5.30 -14.57 1.25
N GLU A 44 5.47 -13.26 1.05
CA GLU A 44 4.62 -12.47 0.17
C GLU A 44 5.45 -11.70 -0.87
N GLY A 45 4.85 -11.48 -2.03
CA GLY A 45 5.41 -10.64 -3.09
C GLY A 45 4.33 -9.76 -3.69
N GLY A 46 4.67 -8.52 -4.02
CA GLY A 46 3.69 -7.59 -4.53
C GLY A 46 4.26 -6.45 -5.36
N VAL A 47 3.32 -5.71 -5.95
CA VAL A 47 3.58 -4.52 -6.75
C VAL A 47 2.64 -3.41 -6.31
N ASP A 48 3.14 -2.17 -6.36
CA ASP A 48 2.39 -0.98 -5.99
C ASP A 48 2.42 0.06 -7.09
N LEU A 49 1.31 0.76 -7.26
CA LEU A 49 1.19 1.96 -8.08
C LEU A 49 0.64 3.07 -7.21
N ALA A 50 1.42 4.14 -7.04
CA ALA A 50 1.00 5.31 -6.28
C ALA A 50 1.07 6.56 -7.13
N TYR A 51 0.04 7.39 -7.04
CA TYR A 51 0.01 8.70 -7.68
C TYR A 51 -0.07 9.77 -6.60
N ARG A 52 1.06 10.38 -6.26
CA ARG A 52 1.17 11.30 -5.12
C ARG A 52 1.36 12.73 -5.60
N PHE A 53 0.67 13.65 -4.93
CA PHE A 53 0.79 15.08 -5.12
C PHE A 53 1.66 15.66 -3.99
N THR A 54 2.66 16.45 -4.34
CA THR A 54 3.45 17.20 -3.37
C THR A 54 2.66 18.43 -2.91
N PHE A 55 2.21 18.46 -1.65
CA PHE A 55 1.46 19.60 -1.08
C PHE A 55 2.40 20.70 -0.59
N VAL A 56 3.47 20.30 0.07
CA VAL A 56 4.63 21.12 0.43
C VAL A 56 5.87 20.30 0.10
N ASP A 57 7.04 20.93 -0.01
CA ASP A 57 8.27 20.26 -0.47
C ASP A 57 8.65 18.96 0.27
N ILE A 58 8.09 18.74 1.46
CA ILE A 58 8.32 17.55 2.29
C ILE A 58 7.07 16.67 2.48
N VAL A 59 5.89 17.02 1.96
CA VAL A 59 4.67 16.20 2.14
C VAL A 59 4.12 15.80 0.79
N GLU A 60 4.03 14.49 0.57
CA GLU A 60 3.40 13.89 -0.59
C GLU A 60 2.18 13.08 -0.15
N VAL A 61 1.02 13.26 -0.76
CA VAL A 61 -0.14 12.38 -0.53
C VAL A 61 -0.88 12.09 -1.82
N GLY A 62 -1.54 10.94 -1.90
CA GLY A 62 -2.39 10.60 -3.03
C GLY A 62 -2.84 9.15 -3.02
N PRO A 63 -3.58 8.69 -4.04
CA PRO A 63 -4.03 7.31 -4.11
C PRO A 63 -2.90 6.31 -4.34
N LEU A 64 -3.11 5.10 -3.84
CA LEU A 64 -2.30 3.91 -4.06
C LEU A 64 -3.21 2.73 -4.44
N LEU A 65 -2.74 1.96 -5.41
CA LEU A 65 -3.29 0.67 -5.81
C LEU A 65 -2.15 -0.36 -5.74
N GLY A 66 -2.36 -1.42 -4.98
CA GLY A 66 -1.40 -2.51 -4.85
C GLY A 66 -1.97 -3.82 -5.37
N TYR A 67 -1.09 -4.80 -5.57
CA TYR A 67 -1.42 -6.21 -5.68
C TYR A 67 -0.37 -7.00 -4.90
N THR A 68 -0.82 -7.84 -3.99
CA THR A 68 0.04 -8.67 -3.15
C THR A 68 -0.42 -10.12 -3.25
N HIS A 69 0.52 -11.02 -3.45
CA HIS A 69 0.35 -12.45 -3.46
C HIS A 69 1.09 -13.05 -2.26
N PHE A 70 0.38 -13.83 -1.46
CA PHE A 70 0.90 -14.59 -0.33
C PHE A 70 1.03 -16.05 -0.75
N PHE A 71 2.23 -16.60 -0.57
CA PHE A 71 2.52 -17.99 -0.89
C PHE A 71 2.17 -18.85 0.33
N GLY A 72 1.18 -19.72 0.17
CA GLY A 72 0.69 -20.61 1.21
C GLY A 72 1.71 -21.68 1.59
N GLN A 73 1.66 -22.14 2.84
CA GLN A 73 2.47 -23.27 3.33
C GLN A 73 1.75 -24.59 3.15
N ASP A 74 2.41 -25.56 2.51
CA ASP A 74 2.08 -26.98 2.36
C ASP A 74 0.58 -27.35 2.20
N GLU A 75 -0.21 -27.19 3.27
CA GLU A 75 -1.63 -27.52 3.39
C GLU A 75 -2.57 -26.33 3.13
N PHE A 76 -2.02 -25.13 2.91
CA PHE A 76 -2.76 -23.89 2.64
C PHE A 76 -2.55 -23.44 1.19
N ASP A 77 -3.64 -23.01 0.54
CA ASP A 77 -3.59 -22.42 -0.79
C ASP A 77 -3.00 -21.00 -0.75
N ASP A 78 -2.42 -20.58 -1.88
CA ASP A 78 -1.99 -19.20 -2.08
C ASP A 78 -3.21 -18.26 -2.08
N PHE A 79 -3.02 -17.03 -1.58
CA PHE A 79 -4.08 -16.03 -1.54
C PHE A 79 -3.57 -14.64 -1.90
N ASN A 80 -4.46 -13.74 -2.30
CA ASN A 80 -4.13 -12.50 -2.96
C ASN A 80 -5.01 -11.35 -2.49
N TYR A 81 -4.37 -10.20 -2.31
CA TYR A 81 -5.05 -8.98 -1.95
C TYR A 81 -4.80 -7.89 -2.98
N LEU A 82 -5.83 -7.08 -3.23
CA LEU A 82 -5.78 -5.85 -4.00
C LEU A 82 -6.03 -4.64 -3.08
N PRO A 83 -4.98 -4.07 -2.46
CA PRO A 83 -5.11 -2.86 -1.66
C PRO A 83 -5.49 -1.64 -2.50
N ILE A 84 -6.54 -0.95 -2.09
CA ILE A 84 -6.88 0.40 -2.57
C ILE A 84 -6.78 1.36 -1.38
N ALA A 85 -5.82 2.27 -1.44
CA ALA A 85 -5.43 3.07 -0.28
C ALA A 85 -5.18 4.54 -0.61
N ALA A 86 -5.27 5.38 0.40
CA ALA A 86 -4.61 6.67 0.42
C ALA A 86 -3.19 6.47 0.97
N SER A 87 -2.19 7.02 0.28
CA SER A 87 -0.78 6.97 0.63
C SER A 87 -0.29 8.36 1.00
N GLY A 88 0.42 8.46 2.13
CA GLY A 88 1.06 9.68 2.58
C GLY A 88 2.53 9.47 2.91
N ARG A 89 3.37 10.45 2.57
CA ARG A 89 4.79 10.49 2.91
C ARG A 89 5.20 11.85 3.43
N LEU A 90 6.05 11.82 4.44
CA LEU A 90 6.74 12.94 5.04
C LEU A 90 8.25 12.76 4.82
N GLY A 91 8.83 13.65 4.03
CA GLY A 91 10.27 13.77 3.84
C GLY A 91 10.97 14.16 5.14
N LEU A 92 12.09 13.49 5.40
CA LEU A 92 12.97 13.68 6.55
C LEU A 92 14.36 14.13 6.06
N PRO A 93 15.22 14.64 6.95
CA PRO A 93 16.59 14.97 6.61
C PRO A 93 17.34 13.79 5.97
N GLN A 94 18.40 14.10 5.22
CA GLN A 94 19.26 13.09 4.57
C GLN A 94 18.51 12.17 3.59
N SER A 95 17.44 12.66 2.97
CA SER A 95 16.65 11.92 1.97
C SER A 95 15.88 10.71 2.51
N PHE A 96 15.77 10.58 3.84
CA PHE A 96 14.83 9.63 4.43
C PHE A 96 13.39 10.12 4.27
N PHE A 97 12.44 9.21 4.44
CA PHE A 97 11.03 9.55 4.62
C PHE A 97 10.37 8.59 5.60
N ALA A 98 9.31 9.07 6.25
CA ALA A 98 8.32 8.24 6.91
C ALA A 98 7.03 8.32 6.10
N GLY A 99 6.25 7.25 6.06
CA GLY A 99 5.00 7.20 5.33
C GLY A 99 3.99 6.30 5.99
N PHE A 100 2.76 6.44 5.52
CA PHE A 100 1.64 5.63 5.97
C PHE A 100 0.65 5.50 4.84
N ASP A 101 0.25 4.27 4.54
CA ASP A 101 -0.85 3.98 3.63
C ASP A 101 -2.04 3.46 4.44
N ILE A 102 -3.26 3.85 4.08
CA ILE A 102 -4.49 3.38 4.71
C ILE A 102 -5.62 3.27 3.71
N GLY A 103 -6.39 2.19 3.80
CA GLY A 103 -7.46 1.91 2.86
C GLY A 103 -8.15 0.60 3.13
N TYR A 104 -8.52 -0.09 2.06
CA TYR A 104 -9.18 -1.39 2.14
C TYR A 104 -8.49 -2.37 1.19
N ALA A 105 -8.20 -3.56 1.68
CA ALA A 105 -7.65 -4.66 0.88
C ALA A 105 -8.79 -5.59 0.46
N ILE A 106 -8.97 -5.75 -0.84
CA ILE A 106 -9.97 -6.66 -1.40
C ILE A 106 -9.30 -8.02 -1.58
N ALA A 107 -9.82 -9.05 -0.92
CA ALA A 107 -9.43 -10.43 -1.19
C ALA A 107 -9.90 -10.85 -2.58
N LEU A 108 -9.08 -11.62 -3.31
CA LEU A 108 -9.41 -12.08 -4.66
C LEU A 108 -9.91 -13.54 -4.68
N GLU A 109 -9.73 -14.25 -3.57
CA GLU A 109 -10.19 -15.62 -3.35
C GLU A 109 -11.65 -15.63 -2.88
N GLU A 110 -12.40 -16.67 -3.23
CA GLU A 110 -13.82 -16.77 -2.89
C GLU A 110 -14.07 -17.00 -1.40
N ASP A 111 -13.10 -17.57 -0.69
CA ASP A 111 -13.19 -17.96 0.73
C ASP A 111 -12.45 -17.01 1.68
N ALA A 112 -11.85 -15.93 1.15
CA ALA A 112 -11.13 -14.94 1.95
C ALA A 112 -11.90 -13.62 1.99
N ASP A 113 -11.97 -13.00 3.17
CA ASP A 113 -12.58 -11.70 3.34
C ASP A 113 -11.53 -10.57 3.19
N GLY A 114 -12.01 -9.43 2.72
CA GLY A 114 -11.23 -8.20 2.65
C GLY A 114 -11.26 -7.44 3.96
N GLY A 115 -10.21 -6.66 4.23
CA GLY A 115 -10.05 -5.98 5.52
C GLY A 115 -9.54 -4.55 5.43
N LEU A 116 -9.50 -3.89 6.58
CA LEU A 116 -8.89 -2.57 6.73
C LEU A 116 -7.38 -2.71 6.45
N TYR A 117 -6.91 -2.05 5.41
CA TYR A 117 -5.51 -2.04 5.05
C TYR A 117 -4.79 -0.87 5.71
N TYR A 118 -3.65 -1.15 6.32
CA TYR A 118 -2.73 -0.12 6.83
C TYR A 118 -1.28 -0.53 6.59
N ARG A 119 -0.44 0.44 6.23
CA ARG A 119 0.98 0.19 5.97
C ARG A 119 1.85 1.35 6.42
N PRO A 120 2.29 1.39 7.69
CA PRO A 120 3.39 2.25 8.10
C PRO A 120 4.67 1.86 7.35
N GLN A 121 5.38 2.86 6.86
CA GLN A 121 6.62 2.66 6.10
C GLN A 121 7.68 3.69 6.46
N VAL A 122 8.93 3.30 6.32
CA VAL A 122 10.09 4.19 6.31
C VAL A 122 10.93 3.88 5.10
N GLY A 123 11.65 4.85 4.58
CA GLY A 123 12.47 4.60 3.42
C GLY A 123 13.52 5.66 3.17
N TYR A 124 14.33 5.38 2.16
CA TYR A 124 15.45 6.20 1.75
C TYR A 124 15.37 6.46 0.25
N GLN A 125 15.21 7.73 -0.13
CA GLN A 125 15.16 8.18 -1.51
C GLN A 125 16.58 8.42 -2.04
N PHE A 126 16.90 7.82 -3.17
CA PHE A 126 18.14 8.04 -3.91
C PHE A 126 17.85 8.19 -5.41
N LEU A 127 18.18 9.35 -5.97
CA LEU A 127 17.83 9.69 -7.36
C LEU A 127 16.31 9.54 -7.58
N ARG A 128 15.92 8.68 -8.54
CA ARG A 128 14.54 8.34 -8.87
C ARG A 128 14.04 7.09 -8.13
N PHE A 129 14.88 6.45 -7.33
CA PHE A 129 14.55 5.22 -6.62
C PHE A 129 14.36 5.47 -5.12
N ALA A 130 13.58 4.63 -4.47
CA ALA A 130 13.46 4.59 -3.02
C ALA A 130 13.58 3.14 -2.54
N LEU A 131 14.35 2.92 -1.47
CA LEU A 131 14.27 1.70 -0.68
C LEU A 131 13.20 1.90 0.39
N VAL A 132 12.32 0.92 0.56
CA VAL A 132 11.18 0.99 1.48
C VAL A 132 11.21 -0.21 2.41
N LEU A 133 11.08 0.04 3.70
CA LEU A 133 10.79 -0.97 4.70
C LEU A 133 9.42 -0.64 5.30
N SER A 134 8.53 -1.61 5.36
CA SER A 134 7.17 -1.37 5.85
C SER A 134 6.60 -2.57 6.59
N TYR A 135 5.54 -2.33 7.34
CA TYR A 135 4.72 -3.39 7.90
C TYR A 135 3.34 -3.27 7.25
N ALA A 136 2.95 -4.24 6.42
CA ALA A 136 1.64 -4.28 5.81
C ALA A 136 0.69 -5.06 6.72
N GLY A 137 -0.45 -4.48 7.06
CA GLY A 137 -1.49 -5.09 7.86
C GLY A 137 -2.83 -5.04 7.14
N ILE A 138 -3.57 -6.14 7.20
CA ILE A 138 -4.98 -6.24 6.83
C ILE A 138 -5.71 -6.72 8.07
N ALA A 139 -6.43 -5.80 8.72
CA ALA A 139 -7.26 -6.15 9.86
C ALA A 139 -8.59 -6.66 9.36
N ASP A 140 -8.89 -7.92 9.71
CA ASP A 140 -10.12 -8.63 9.42
C ASP A 140 -10.72 -9.15 10.74
N ASP A 141 -12.03 -9.37 10.78
CA ASP A 141 -12.76 -9.77 11.98
C ASP A 141 -12.40 -11.20 12.46
N VAL A 142 -11.69 -11.98 11.62
CA VAL A 142 -11.33 -13.38 11.88
C VAL A 142 -9.82 -13.59 12.05
N ILE A 143 -9.00 -13.10 11.11
CA ILE A 143 -7.54 -13.29 11.12
C ILE A 143 -6.86 -11.96 10.77
N ASP A 144 -5.98 -11.49 11.64
CA ASP A 144 -5.13 -10.34 11.35
C ASP A 144 -3.96 -10.77 10.46
N ILE A 145 -3.93 -10.27 9.23
CA ILE A 145 -2.83 -10.54 8.29
C ILE A 145 -1.78 -9.46 8.48
N GLY A 146 -0.56 -9.86 8.81
CA GLY A 146 0.60 -8.97 8.96
C GLY A 146 1.77 -9.44 8.13
N ALA A 147 2.55 -8.53 7.56
CA ALA A 147 3.82 -8.85 6.91
C ALA A 147 4.84 -7.73 7.07
N LEU A 148 6.09 -8.10 7.39
CA LEU A 148 7.22 -7.18 7.31
C LEU A 148 7.77 -7.22 5.89
N THR A 149 7.75 -6.08 5.20
CA THR A 149 8.04 -6.02 3.76
C THR A 149 9.21 -5.09 3.46
N PHE A 150 10.00 -5.47 2.47
CA PHE A 150 11.06 -4.69 1.88
C PHE A 150 10.77 -4.49 0.40
N GLY A 151 10.92 -3.25 -0.08
CA GLY A 151 10.58 -2.90 -1.44
C GLY A 151 11.49 -1.86 -2.07
N VAL A 152 11.39 -1.77 -3.38
CA VAL A 152 12.02 -0.74 -4.19
C VAL A 152 10.93 -0.02 -4.97
N GLU A 153 10.95 1.31 -4.89
CA GLU A 153 10.02 2.16 -5.63
C GLU A 153 10.78 3.01 -6.66
N PHE A 154 10.19 3.21 -7.82
CA PHE A 154 10.69 4.07 -8.88
C PHE A 154 9.71 5.21 -9.14
N LYS A 155 10.23 6.44 -9.12
CA LYS A 155 9.53 7.68 -9.39
C LYS A 155 9.72 8.08 -10.85
N LEU A 156 8.62 8.11 -11.61
CA LEU A 156 8.58 8.53 -13.02
C LEU A 156 8.81 10.03 -13.18
#